data_AF-A0A9Q3UQU3-F1
#
_entry.id   AF-A0A9Q3UQU3-F1
#
_cell.length_a   1.000
_cell.length_b   1.000
_cell.length_c   1.000
_cell.angle_alpha   90.00
_cell.angle_beta   90.00
_cell.angle_gamma   90.00
#
_symmetry.space_group_name_H-M   'P 1'
#
loop_
_entity.id
_entity.type
_entity.pdbx_description
1 polymer ?
#
loop_
_entity_poly.entity_id
_entity_poly.type
_entity_poly.pdbx_seq_one_letter_code
_entity_poly.pdbx_strand_id
1 'polypeptide(L)'
;MSNGYEKLIRKYEQYKRDLPDILEDRVLDETAAELERKVRKRIFTDGLDSDGNIIGQNYSTKPTTVKKEVFIKPSAFNGKKTMKLQYGYKELRDIQGLKTDKVNLNYSGELKNKLRVARSQKTIVIGIVDRKNTEKAQSLEKKYQTQIFAFSEKEIQDHFKNIVKKLRKVQKEYFYGG
;
A
#
# COMPACT_ATOMS: atom_id res chain seq x y z
N MET A 1 -17.26 16.71 -11.44
CA MET A 1 -16.06 15.89 -11.75
C MET A 1 -16.41 14.52 -12.37
N SER A 2 -17.47 14.34 -13.19
CA SER A 2 -17.87 12.98 -13.68
C SER A 2 -17.41 12.58 -15.09
N ASN A 3 -16.94 13.51 -15.93
CA ASN A 3 -16.79 13.23 -17.37
C ASN A 3 -15.59 12.32 -17.76
N GLY A 4 -14.59 12.19 -16.88
CA GLY A 4 -13.37 11.41 -17.15
C GLY A 4 -13.51 9.90 -16.93
N TYR A 5 -14.15 9.50 -15.83
CA TYR A 5 -14.33 8.10 -15.46
C TYR A 5 -15.38 7.40 -16.31
N GLU A 6 -16.48 8.08 -16.64
CA GLU A 6 -17.52 7.53 -17.52
C GLU A 6 -16.95 7.09 -18.87
N LYS A 7 -16.02 7.87 -19.44
CA LYS A 7 -15.34 7.52 -20.70
C LYS A 7 -14.48 6.26 -20.56
N LEU A 8 -13.82 6.06 -19.42
CA LEU A 8 -13.02 4.87 -19.16
C LEU A 8 -13.91 3.65 -18.94
N ILE A 9 -15.02 3.80 -18.21
CA ILE A 9 -16.01 2.74 -18.00
C ILE A 9 -16.59 2.28 -19.34
N ARG A 10 -17.03 3.21 -20.20
CA ARG A 10 -17.54 2.87 -21.55
C ARG A 10 -16.51 2.10 -22.37
N LYS A 11 -15.23 2.48 -22.32
CA LYS A 11 -14.16 1.76 -23.02
C LYS A 11 -13.90 0.38 -22.44
N TYR A 12 -13.95 0.24 -21.12
CA TYR A 12 -13.84 -1.04 -20.44
C TYR A 12 -14.97 -1.99 -20.89
N GLU A 13 -16.23 -1.52 -20.85
CA GLU A 13 -17.39 -2.27 -21.34
C GLU A 13 -17.27 -2.65 -22.82
N GLN A 14 -16.70 -1.77 -23.64
CA GLN A 14 -16.45 -2.04 -25.06
C GLN A 14 -15.37 -3.11 -25.27
N TYR A 15 -14.26 -3.06 -24.53
CA TYR A 15 -13.13 -3.98 -24.74
C TYR A 15 -13.31 -5.34 -24.09
N LYS A 16 -14.11 -5.43 -23.02
CA LYS A 16 -14.48 -6.71 -22.42
C LYS A 16 -15.57 -7.43 -23.22
N ARG A 17 -16.32 -6.71 -24.06
CA ARG A 17 -17.37 -7.29 -24.89
C ARG A 17 -16.78 -8.43 -25.73
N ASP A 18 -17.45 -9.57 -25.66
CA ASP A 18 -17.10 -10.81 -26.37
C ASP A 18 -15.73 -11.42 -25.97
N LEU A 19 -15.09 -10.90 -24.91
CA LEU A 19 -13.88 -11.46 -24.34
C LEU A 19 -14.26 -12.59 -23.35
N PRO A 20 -13.59 -13.76 -23.38
CA PRO A 20 -13.77 -14.76 -22.34
C PRO A 20 -13.47 -14.22 -20.94
N ASP A 21 -14.32 -14.54 -19.96
CA ASP A 21 -14.19 -14.11 -18.55
C ASP A 21 -12.78 -14.38 -17.99
N ILE A 22 -12.15 -15.50 -18.36
CA ILE A 22 -10.79 -15.85 -17.90
C ILE A 22 -9.72 -14.83 -18.32
N LEU A 23 -9.87 -14.21 -19.50
CA LEU A 23 -8.94 -13.20 -19.99
C LEU A 23 -9.17 -11.86 -19.30
N GLU A 24 -10.43 -11.50 -19.06
CA GLU A 24 -10.77 -10.34 -18.26
C GLU A 24 -10.22 -10.48 -16.84
N ASP A 25 -10.49 -11.62 -16.20
CA ASP A 25 -10.06 -11.94 -14.84
C ASP A 25 -8.55 -11.82 -14.67
N ARG A 26 -7.79 -12.36 -15.63
CA ARG A 26 -6.34 -12.23 -15.65
C ARG A 26 -5.90 -10.77 -15.71
N VAL A 27 -6.52 -9.95 -16.55
CA VAL A 27 -6.19 -8.52 -16.64
C VAL A 27 -6.49 -7.80 -15.33
N LEU A 28 -7.65 -8.09 -14.73
CA LEU A 28 -8.04 -7.50 -13.44
C LEU A 28 -7.06 -7.89 -12.32
N ASP A 29 -6.67 -9.17 -12.22
CA ASP A 29 -5.69 -9.64 -11.23
C ASP A 29 -4.32 -8.98 -11.41
N GLU A 30 -3.81 -8.93 -12.65
CA GLU A 30 -2.52 -8.31 -12.96
C GLU A 30 -2.50 -6.81 -12.60
N THR A 31 -3.55 -6.09 -12.99
CA THR A 31 -3.65 -4.65 -12.74
C THR A 31 -3.90 -4.33 -11.27
N ALA A 32 -4.60 -5.19 -10.53
CA ALA A 32 -4.77 -5.07 -9.09
C ALA A 32 -3.45 -5.30 -8.34
N ALA A 33 -2.65 -6.29 -8.75
CA ALA A 33 -1.31 -6.49 -8.20
C ALA A 33 -0.38 -5.29 -8.46
N GLU A 34 -0.53 -4.63 -9.61
CA GLU A 34 0.17 -3.37 -9.91
C GLU A 34 -0.28 -2.22 -8.99
N LEU A 35 -1.58 -2.07 -8.78
CA LEU A 35 -2.15 -1.08 -7.85
C LEU A 35 -1.66 -1.32 -6.42
N GLU A 36 -1.69 -2.56 -5.94
CA GLU A 36 -1.17 -2.95 -4.63
C GLU A 36 0.31 -2.55 -4.47
N ARG A 37 1.13 -2.77 -5.49
CA ARG A 37 2.55 -2.36 -5.48
C ARG A 37 2.70 -0.84 -5.37
N LYS A 38 1.89 -0.06 -6.09
CA LYS A 38 1.90 1.41 -5.99
C LYS A 38 1.52 1.88 -4.58
N VAL A 39 0.41 1.38 -4.04
CA VAL A 39 -0.07 1.72 -2.69
C VAL A 39 0.97 1.35 -1.63
N ARG A 40 1.56 0.15 -1.74
CA ARG A 40 2.65 -0.28 -0.84
C ARG A 40 3.84 0.66 -0.91
N LYS A 41 4.25 1.08 -2.10
CA LYS A 41 5.37 2.02 -2.25
C LYS A 41 5.02 3.37 -1.59
N ARG A 42 3.85 3.92 -1.91
CA ARG A 42 3.36 5.21 -1.37
C ARG A 42 3.44 5.26 0.15
N ILE A 43 2.87 4.26 0.82
CA ILE A 43 2.75 4.23 2.29
C ILE A 43 4.07 3.85 2.97
N PHE A 44 4.71 2.77 2.51
CA PHE A 44 5.82 2.13 3.24
C PHE A 44 7.20 2.63 2.80
N THR A 45 7.30 3.29 1.65
CA THR A 45 8.57 3.82 1.12
C THR A 45 8.53 5.34 1.07
N ASP A 46 7.49 5.88 0.45
CA ASP A 46 7.39 7.32 0.20
C ASP A 46 6.79 8.06 1.40
N GLY A 47 6.13 7.36 2.32
CA GLY A 47 5.58 7.93 3.55
C GLY A 47 4.43 8.89 3.31
N LEU A 48 3.61 8.60 2.30
CA LEU A 48 2.51 9.46 1.87
C LEU A 48 1.13 8.84 2.16
N ASP A 49 0.16 9.69 2.48
CA ASP A 49 -1.25 9.33 2.66
C ASP A 49 -2.01 9.28 1.31
N SER A 50 -3.33 9.07 1.33
CA SER A 50 -4.15 8.97 0.11
C SER A 50 -4.27 10.29 -0.66
N ASP A 51 -3.98 11.41 -0.03
CA ASP A 51 -4.02 12.73 -0.68
C ASP A 51 -2.64 13.13 -1.23
N GLY A 52 -1.62 12.30 -0.97
CA GLY A 52 -0.24 12.55 -1.38
C GLY A 52 0.54 13.42 -0.40
N ASN A 53 -0.01 13.72 0.77
CA ASN A 53 0.67 14.44 1.84
C ASN A 53 1.56 13.49 2.64
N ILE A 54 2.55 14.04 3.34
CA ILE A 54 3.41 13.25 4.24
C ILE A 54 2.56 12.79 5.44
N ILE A 55 2.57 11.49 5.74
CA ILE A 55 1.80 10.88 6.86
C ILE A 55 2.14 11.55 8.20
N GLY A 56 3.41 11.89 8.38
CA GLY A 56 3.88 12.64 9.54
C GLY A 56 5.28 13.17 9.32
N GLN A 57 5.50 14.43 9.70
CA GLN A 57 6.79 15.10 9.49
C GLN A 57 7.91 14.45 10.31
N ASN A 58 7.62 14.05 11.55
CA ASN A 58 8.60 13.57 12.50
C ASN A 58 8.11 12.34 13.27
N TYR A 59 9.03 11.45 13.62
CA TYR A 59 8.79 10.42 14.61
C TYR A 59 8.84 11.01 16.03
N SER A 60 8.16 10.34 16.98
CA SER A 60 8.21 10.74 18.39
C SER A 60 9.65 10.69 18.92
N THR A 61 10.08 11.81 19.50
CA THR A 61 11.36 11.99 20.17
C THR A 61 11.27 11.85 21.69
N LYS A 62 10.09 11.53 22.23
CA LYS A 62 9.90 11.40 23.68
C LYS A 62 10.75 10.26 24.24
N PRO A 63 11.57 10.50 25.28
CA PRO A 63 12.40 9.47 25.87
C PRO A 63 11.60 8.24 26.26
N THR A 64 12.19 7.05 26.08
CA THR A 64 11.51 5.80 26.39
C THR A 64 12.50 4.70 26.76
N THR A 65 12.02 3.66 27.42
CA THR A 65 12.80 2.47 27.77
C THR A 65 12.27 1.30 26.97
N VAL A 66 13.14 0.66 26.20
CA VAL A 66 12.80 -0.46 25.32
C VAL A 66 13.52 -1.73 25.75
N LYS A 67 12.94 -2.88 25.41
CA LYS A 67 13.56 -4.20 25.57
C LYS A 67 14.11 -4.69 24.23
N LYS A 68 14.88 -5.78 24.24
CA LYS A 68 15.51 -6.34 23.03
C LYS A 68 14.49 -6.76 21.96
N GLU A 69 13.29 -7.17 22.36
CA GLU A 69 12.29 -7.76 21.44
C GLU A 69 11.68 -6.74 20.48
N VAL A 70 11.78 -5.44 20.76
CA VAL A 70 11.28 -4.41 19.84
C VAL A 70 12.24 -4.17 18.67
N PHE A 71 13.48 -4.65 18.74
CA PHE A 71 14.49 -4.48 17.71
C PHE A 71 14.33 -5.53 16.61
N ILE A 72 14.25 -5.08 15.37
CA ILE A 72 14.33 -5.88 14.14
C ILE A 72 15.75 -6.41 13.95
N LYS A 73 16.76 -5.63 14.34
CA LYS A 73 18.18 -6.04 14.37
C LYS A 73 18.63 -6.21 15.83
N PRO A 74 18.56 -7.42 16.40
CA PRO A 74 18.86 -7.64 17.82
C PRO A 74 20.31 -7.29 18.21
N SER A 75 21.24 -7.26 17.25
CA SER A 75 22.63 -6.85 17.46
C SER A 75 22.80 -5.36 17.75
N ALA A 76 21.81 -4.52 17.40
CA ALA A 76 21.84 -3.09 17.67
C ALA A 76 21.41 -2.75 19.11
N PHE A 77 20.95 -3.74 19.88
CA PHE A 77 20.62 -3.59 21.30
C PHE A 77 21.88 -3.71 22.15
N ASN A 78 22.20 -2.67 22.92
CA ASN A 78 23.39 -2.61 23.78
C ASN A 78 23.06 -2.61 25.30
N GLY A 79 21.81 -2.92 25.67
CA GLY A 79 21.38 -3.02 27.07
C GLY A 79 21.59 -4.41 27.67
N LYS A 80 21.54 -4.51 29.01
CA LYS A 80 21.50 -5.83 29.71
C LYS A 80 20.10 -6.46 29.63
N LYS A 81 19.07 -5.71 30.03
CA LYS A 81 17.65 -6.11 29.99
C LYS A 81 16.80 -5.11 29.22
N THR A 82 17.11 -3.83 29.41
CA THR A 82 16.47 -2.71 28.74
C THR A 82 17.53 -1.72 28.26
N MET A 83 17.13 -0.87 27.32
CA MET A 83 17.92 0.24 26.79
C MET A 83 17.07 1.51 26.89
N LYS A 84 17.65 2.60 27.38
CA LYS A 84 17.00 3.91 27.42
C LYS A 84 17.32 4.66 26.14
N LEU A 85 16.29 5.11 25.44
CA LEU A 85 16.37 5.94 24.25
C LEU A 85 16.01 7.37 24.64
N GLN A 86 16.93 8.31 24.44
CA GLN A 86 16.73 9.73 24.75
C GLN A 86 15.87 10.43 23.69
N TYR A 87 15.96 10.00 22.42
CA TYR A 87 15.19 10.51 21.30
C TYR A 87 14.09 9.55 20.86
N GLY A 88 13.61 8.72 21.79
CA GLY A 88 12.38 7.97 21.64
C GLY A 88 12.36 6.99 20.47
N TYR A 89 11.22 6.94 19.78
CA TYR A 89 11.02 6.04 18.65
C TYR A 89 11.85 6.44 17.43
N LYS A 90 12.19 7.73 17.28
CA LYS A 90 13.12 8.18 16.23
C LYS A 90 14.49 7.52 16.39
N GLU A 91 15.03 7.52 17.61
CA GLU A 91 16.31 6.87 17.93
C GLU A 91 16.28 5.37 17.68
N LEU A 92 15.19 4.71 18.07
CA LEU A 92 15.01 3.27 17.84
C LEU A 92 15.11 2.93 16.34
N ARG A 93 14.55 3.76 15.47
CA ARG A 93 14.64 3.58 14.02
C ARG A 93 16.04 3.84 13.50
N ASP A 94 16.67 4.90 13.97
CA ASP A 94 18.00 5.33 13.54
C ASP A 94 19.08 4.28 13.85
N ILE A 95 19.09 3.77 15.09
CA ILE A 95 19.99 2.69 15.54
C ILE A 95 19.85 1.42 14.69
N GLN A 96 18.68 1.21 14.06
CA GLN A 96 18.43 0.07 13.19
C GLN A 96 18.74 0.33 11.71
N GLY A 97 19.23 1.53 11.39
CA GLY A 97 19.52 1.97 10.03
C GLY A 97 18.26 2.20 9.20
N LEU A 98 17.15 2.58 9.84
CA LEU A 98 15.90 2.92 9.15
C LEU A 98 15.81 4.43 8.94
N LYS A 99 15.15 4.83 7.85
CA LYS A 99 14.91 6.25 7.54
C LYS A 99 14.10 6.95 8.65
N THR A 100 14.56 8.15 9.02
CA THR A 100 14.00 9.00 10.10
C THR A 100 13.61 10.41 9.65
N ASP A 101 13.81 10.75 8.37
CA ASP A 101 13.50 12.03 7.73
C ASP A 101 12.00 12.31 7.65
N LYS A 102 11.20 11.25 7.50
CA LYS A 102 9.74 11.29 7.48
C LYS A 102 9.12 10.00 7.99
N VAL A 103 7.87 10.07 8.40
CA VAL A 103 7.09 8.89 8.78
C VAL A 103 6.82 8.03 7.55
N ASN A 104 7.29 6.79 7.59
CA ASN A 104 6.80 5.70 6.77
C ASN A 104 6.37 4.56 7.69
N LEU A 105 5.42 3.75 7.24
CA LEU A 105 4.89 2.66 8.07
C LEU A 105 5.76 1.39 8.00
N ASN A 106 6.97 1.47 7.42
CA ASN A 106 7.88 0.35 7.31
C ASN A 106 8.84 0.30 8.50
N TYR A 107 8.49 -0.53 9.47
CA TYR A 107 9.40 -0.90 10.55
C TYR A 107 9.92 -2.31 10.30
N SER A 108 9.16 -3.35 10.69
CA SER A 108 9.51 -4.76 10.48
C SER A 108 9.11 -5.31 9.11
N GLY A 109 8.38 -4.54 8.29
CA GLY A 109 7.76 -5.01 7.06
C GLY A 109 6.48 -5.86 7.26
N GLU A 110 6.11 -6.21 8.50
CA GLU A 110 4.92 -7.03 8.80
C GLU A 110 3.66 -6.44 8.17
N LEU A 111 3.33 -5.19 8.48
CA LEU A 111 2.11 -4.53 7.98
C LEU A 111 2.10 -4.42 6.44
N LYS A 112 3.25 -4.13 5.84
CA LYS A 112 3.44 -4.08 4.38
C LYS A 112 3.10 -5.43 3.73
N ASN A 113 3.56 -6.52 4.34
CA ASN A 113 3.37 -7.88 3.83
C ASN A 113 1.93 -8.38 4.02
N LYS A 114 1.11 -7.70 4.82
CA LYS A 114 -0.30 -8.06 5.06
C LYS A 114 -1.29 -7.30 4.20
N LEU A 115 -0.90 -6.16 3.63
CA LEU A 115 -1.68 -5.52 2.56
C LEU A 115 -1.58 -6.38 1.30
N ARG A 116 -2.66 -7.02 0.86
CA ARG A 116 -2.70 -8.00 -0.24
C ARG A 116 -3.90 -7.76 -1.15
N VAL A 117 -3.76 -8.17 -2.41
CA VAL A 117 -4.89 -8.42 -3.31
C VAL A 117 -5.55 -9.75 -2.92
N ALA A 118 -6.86 -9.75 -2.82
CA ALA A 118 -7.69 -10.94 -2.65
C ALA A 118 -8.88 -10.86 -3.61
N ARG A 119 -9.31 -12.00 -4.13
CA ARG A 119 -10.49 -12.11 -4.98
C ARG A 119 -11.66 -12.66 -4.16
N SER A 120 -12.80 -12.00 -4.25
CA SER A 120 -14.05 -12.43 -3.63
C SER A 120 -15.13 -12.47 -4.70
N GLN A 121 -15.45 -13.68 -5.17
CA GLN A 121 -16.38 -13.91 -6.29
C GLN A 121 -15.96 -13.12 -7.54
N LYS A 122 -16.73 -12.07 -7.88
CA LYS A 122 -16.50 -11.19 -9.04
C LYS A 122 -15.84 -9.86 -8.68
N THR A 123 -15.34 -9.72 -7.46
CA THR A 123 -14.67 -8.49 -7.01
C THR A 123 -13.24 -8.78 -6.60
N ILE A 124 -12.36 -7.83 -6.92
CA ILE A 124 -10.99 -7.83 -6.43
C ILE A 124 -10.90 -6.77 -5.34
N VAL A 125 -10.41 -7.17 -4.17
CA VAL A 125 -10.25 -6.33 -3.00
C VAL A 125 -8.78 -6.24 -2.67
N ILE A 126 -8.29 -5.04 -2.37
CA ILE A 126 -6.97 -4.85 -1.77
C ILE A 126 -7.20 -4.46 -0.32
N GLY A 127 -6.64 -5.25 0.61
CA GLY A 127 -6.88 -5.04 2.02
C GLY A 127 -5.85 -5.73 2.90
N ILE A 128 -6.02 -5.56 4.21
CA ILE A 128 -5.18 -6.18 5.22
C ILE A 128 -5.83 -7.50 5.65
N VAL A 129 -5.09 -8.60 5.51
CA VAL A 129 -5.64 -9.96 5.62
C VAL A 129 -5.85 -10.47 7.04
N ASP A 130 -5.43 -9.74 8.07
CA ASP A 130 -5.59 -10.17 9.47
C ASP A 130 -6.03 -9.04 10.40
N ARG A 131 -6.86 -9.41 11.39
CA ARG A 131 -7.48 -8.48 12.33
C ARG A 131 -6.47 -7.62 13.09
N LYS A 132 -5.38 -8.22 13.58
CA LYS A 132 -4.33 -7.53 14.33
C LYS A 132 -3.72 -6.39 13.50
N ASN A 133 -3.39 -6.65 12.24
CA ASN A 133 -2.81 -5.63 11.36
C ASN A 133 -3.86 -4.62 10.87
N THR A 134 -5.13 -5.01 10.76
CA THR A 134 -6.23 -4.08 10.49
C THR A 134 -6.42 -3.08 11.63
N GLU A 135 -6.46 -3.56 12.88
CA GLU A 135 -6.53 -2.70 14.06
C GLU A 135 -5.31 -1.77 14.15
N LYS A 136 -4.12 -2.28 13.81
CA LYS A 136 -2.90 -1.47 13.70
C LYS A 136 -3.00 -0.38 12.64
N ALA A 137 -3.50 -0.70 11.45
CA ALA A 137 -3.71 0.28 10.39
C ALA A 137 -4.70 1.38 10.82
N GLN A 138 -5.83 1.00 11.40
CA GLN A 138 -6.82 1.95 11.93
C GLN A 138 -6.23 2.82 13.05
N SER A 139 -5.43 2.25 13.94
CA SER A 139 -4.74 3.00 14.99
C SER A 139 -3.75 4.01 14.41
N LEU A 140 -3.06 3.67 13.32
CA LEU A 140 -2.14 4.58 12.64
C LEU A 140 -2.90 5.74 11.97
N GLU A 141 -4.00 5.47 11.28
CA GLU A 141 -4.84 6.53 10.70
C GLU A 141 -5.42 7.46 11.78
N LYS A 142 -5.88 6.91 12.91
CA LYS A 142 -6.32 7.73 14.05
C LYS A 142 -5.19 8.57 14.64
N LYS A 143 -3.98 7.99 14.75
CA LYS A 143 -2.80 8.69 15.30
C LYS A 143 -2.37 9.86 14.42
N TYR A 144 -2.40 9.68 13.11
CA TYR A 144 -1.95 10.68 12.14
C TYR A 144 -3.08 11.56 11.60
N GLN A 145 -4.33 11.25 11.94
CA GLN A 145 -5.52 11.99 11.53
C GLN A 145 -5.64 12.15 10.01
N THR A 146 -5.23 11.13 9.26
CA THR A 146 -5.29 11.10 7.80
C THR A 146 -5.66 9.70 7.30
N GLN A 147 -6.18 9.62 6.07
CA GLN A 147 -6.45 8.37 5.38
C GLN A 147 -5.17 7.85 4.73
N ILE A 148 -4.59 6.80 5.29
CA ILE A 148 -3.30 6.27 4.81
C ILE A 148 -3.55 5.16 3.80
N PHE A 149 -4.48 4.26 4.11
CA PHE A 149 -4.70 3.01 3.37
C PHE A 149 -5.79 3.12 2.30
N ALA A 150 -6.50 4.24 2.22
CA ALA A 150 -7.38 4.55 1.10
C ALA A 150 -6.58 4.76 -0.19
N PHE A 151 -7.23 4.55 -1.34
CA PHE A 151 -6.61 4.86 -2.63
C PHE A 151 -6.72 6.34 -2.93
N SER A 152 -5.62 6.92 -3.42
CA SER A 152 -5.65 8.28 -3.98
C SER A 152 -6.46 8.32 -5.27
N GLU A 153 -7.01 9.48 -5.60
CA GLU A 153 -7.68 9.68 -6.91
C GLU A 153 -6.76 9.34 -8.07
N LYS A 154 -5.47 9.71 -7.96
CA LYS A 154 -4.46 9.42 -8.98
C LYS A 154 -4.23 7.91 -9.15
N GLU A 155 -4.16 7.16 -8.06
CA GLU A 155 -4.04 5.69 -8.11
C GLU A 155 -5.25 5.04 -8.78
N ILE A 156 -6.46 5.53 -8.46
CA ILE A 156 -7.70 5.05 -9.08
C ILE A 156 -7.70 5.34 -10.59
N GLN A 157 -7.40 6.59 -10.99
CA GLN A 157 -7.34 6.97 -12.41
C GLN A 157 -6.30 6.17 -13.18
N ASP A 158 -5.09 6.03 -12.64
CA ASP A 158 -4.02 5.26 -13.24
C ASP A 158 -4.40 3.79 -13.40
N HIS A 159 -5.04 3.21 -12.39
CA HIS A 159 -5.49 1.82 -12.41
C HIS A 159 -6.53 1.60 -13.51
N PHE A 160 -7.56 2.45 -13.60
CA PHE A 160 -8.56 2.36 -14.67
C PHE A 160 -7.95 2.52 -16.08
N LYS A 161 -7.04 3.48 -16.27
CA LYS A 161 -6.32 3.64 -17.54
C LYS A 161 -5.53 2.39 -17.90
N ASN A 162 -4.93 1.74 -16.91
CA ASN A 162 -4.14 0.53 -17.10
C ASN A 162 -5.02 -0.67 -17.45
N ILE A 163 -6.17 -0.85 -16.80
CA ILE A 163 -7.16 -1.88 -17.14
C ILE A 163 -7.57 -1.75 -18.61
N VAL A 164 -8.02 -0.55 -19.01
CA VAL A 164 -8.47 -0.28 -20.37
C VAL A 164 -7.35 -0.53 -21.40
N LYS A 165 -6.11 -0.14 -21.08
CA LYS A 165 -4.94 -0.37 -21.93
C LYS A 165 -4.66 -1.86 -22.11
N LYS A 166 -4.65 -2.65 -21.02
CA LYS A 166 -4.37 -4.09 -21.06
C LYS A 166 -5.50 -4.88 -21.73
N LEU A 167 -6.76 -4.58 -21.42
CA LEU A 167 -7.90 -5.20 -22.08
C LEU A 167 -7.87 -4.97 -23.59
N ARG A 168 -7.60 -3.75 -24.05
CA ARG A 168 -7.45 -3.46 -25.48
C ARG A 168 -6.38 -4.32 -26.13
N LYS A 169 -5.25 -4.52 -25.46
CA LYS A 169 -4.14 -5.36 -25.95
C LYS A 169 -4.57 -6.82 -26.07
N VAL A 170 -5.15 -7.37 -25.00
CA VAL A 170 -5.62 -8.76 -24.93
C VAL A 170 -6.73 -9.02 -25.94
N GLN A 171 -7.70 -8.11 -26.09
CA GLN A 171 -8.74 -8.19 -27.10
C GLN A 171 -8.16 -8.24 -28.52
N LYS A 172 -7.16 -7.37 -28.81
CA LYS A 172 -6.50 -7.38 -30.11
C LYS A 172 -5.81 -8.71 -30.39
N GLU A 173 -5.06 -9.23 -29.42
CA GLU A 173 -4.36 -10.52 -29.52
C GLU A 173 -5.34 -11.69 -29.72
N TYR A 174 -6.49 -11.66 -29.02
CA TYR A 174 -7.50 -12.71 -29.09
C TYR A 174 -8.22 -12.79 -30.44
N PHE A 175 -8.63 -11.65 -31.01
CA PHE A 175 -9.44 -11.62 -32.23
C PHE A 175 -8.62 -11.58 -33.53
N TYR A 176 -7.42 -11.02 -33.50
CA TYR A 176 -6.67 -10.74 -34.74
C TYR A 176 -5.36 -11.52 -34.85
N GLY A 177 -5.00 -12.32 -33.83
CA GLY A 177 -3.67 -12.93 -33.73
C GLY A 177 -2.60 -11.88 -33.44
N GLY A 178 -1.76 -12.15 -32.44
CA GLY A 178 -0.60 -11.32 -32.12
C GLY A 178 0.47 -11.35 -33.19
#